data_AF-A0A2V6JR12-F1
#
_entry.id   AF-A0A2V6JR12-F1
#
_cell.length_a   1.000
_cell.length_b   1.000
_cell.length_c   1.000
_cell.angle_alpha   90.00
_cell.angle_beta   90.00
_cell.angle_gamma   90.00
#
_symmetry.space_group_name_H-M   'P 1'
#
loop_
_entity.id
_entity.type
_entity.pdbx_description
1 polymer ?
#
loop_
_entity_poly.entity_id
_entity_poly.type
_entity_poly.pdbx_seq_one_letter_code
_entity_poly.pdbx_strand_id
1 'polypeptide(L)'
;MTDGVLAFRIRLGADDNPAGFKGALFVGIDANGDGALDLFIGVDNSGSSNKIGIWSPGSGANTSPNTTTIVSAPLVSYTLTALNCNWSAVNTTIDPTVGTATDLNGDGKNDYFLTFTVPFADVVAQLNAKGITVDQNSTFSYVIATATQANSLN
;
A
#
# COMPACT_ATOMS: atom_id res chain seq x y z
N MET A 1 7.02 -21.64 4.34
CA MET A 1 5.81 -21.39 5.14
C MET A 1 5.30 -20.00 4.76
N THR A 2 3.99 -19.87 4.57
CA THR A 2 3.34 -18.71 3.92
C THR A 2 2.15 -18.20 4.75
N ASP A 3 2.16 -18.49 6.05
CA ASP A 3 1.13 -18.04 6.97
C ASP A 3 1.37 -16.58 7.40
N GLY A 4 0.42 -16.03 8.16
CA GLY A 4 0.49 -14.65 8.62
C GLY A 4 0.04 -13.62 7.58
N VAL A 5 0.46 -12.38 7.80
CA VAL A 5 0.04 -11.21 7.03
C VAL A 5 1.24 -10.32 6.71
N LEU A 6 1.19 -9.65 5.57
CA LEU A 6 1.98 -8.43 5.37
C LEU A 6 1.15 -7.26 5.91
N ALA A 7 1.73 -6.50 6.83
CA ALA A 7 1.10 -5.36 7.46
C ALA A 7 1.89 -4.09 7.15
N PHE A 8 1.18 -3.03 6.76
CA PHE A 8 1.75 -1.74 6.46
C PHE A 8 1.14 -0.68 7.34
N ARG A 9 1.96 0.25 7.82
CA ARG A 9 1.54 1.47 8.51
C ARG A 9 2.26 2.65 7.88
N ILE A 10 1.51 3.53 7.23
CA ILE A 10 2.05 4.72 6.56
C ILE A 10 1.44 5.96 7.19
N ARG A 11 2.29 6.94 7.52
CA ARG A 11 1.86 8.26 7.97
C ARG A 11 1.57 9.15 6.76
N LEU A 12 0.38 9.74 6.74
CA LEU A 12 -0.11 10.62 5.68
C LEU A 12 -0.70 11.89 6.29
N GLY A 13 -0.65 12.99 5.56
CA GLY A 13 -1.39 14.21 5.92
C GLY A 13 -2.90 13.98 5.91
N ALA A 14 -3.64 14.87 6.57
CA ALA A 14 -5.09 14.82 6.54
C ALA A 14 -5.62 15.01 5.11
N ASP A 15 -6.41 14.05 4.64
CA ASP A 15 -6.86 13.97 3.23
C ASP A 15 -8.28 14.51 3.03
N ASP A 16 -9.18 14.40 4.01
CA ASP A 16 -10.61 14.75 3.86
C ASP A 16 -11.26 15.28 5.16
N ASN A 17 -12.43 15.93 5.04
CA ASN A 17 -13.31 16.31 6.15
C ASN A 17 -14.77 15.89 5.84
N PRO A 18 -15.34 14.89 6.55
CA PRO A 18 -14.80 14.20 7.72
C PRO A 18 -13.58 13.32 7.40
N ALA A 19 -12.75 13.08 8.41
CA ALA A 19 -11.48 12.37 8.25
C ALA A 19 -11.65 10.98 7.63
N GLY A 20 -10.90 10.73 6.55
CA GLY A 20 -10.79 9.44 5.88
C GLY A 20 -9.71 9.51 4.80
N PHE A 21 -9.26 8.34 4.33
CA PHE A 21 -8.34 8.25 3.19
C PHE A 21 -9.16 8.14 1.89
N LYS A 22 -8.94 9.07 0.95
CA LYS A 22 -9.64 9.17 -0.35
C LYS A 22 -8.73 9.02 -1.56
N GLY A 23 -7.42 8.89 -1.36
CA GLY A 23 -6.48 8.60 -2.43
C GLY A 23 -6.34 7.10 -2.77
N ALA A 24 -5.32 6.81 -3.58
CA ALA A 24 -4.74 5.49 -3.68
C ALA A 24 -3.36 5.50 -3.02
N LEU A 25 -3.02 4.43 -2.30
CA LEU A 25 -1.68 4.18 -1.76
C LEU A 25 -1.25 2.79 -2.21
N PHE A 26 -0.08 2.71 -2.83
CA PHE A 26 0.51 1.46 -3.25
C PHE A 26 1.90 1.26 -2.66
N VAL A 27 2.15 0.00 -2.33
CA VAL A 27 3.46 -0.57 -2.07
C VAL A 27 3.80 -1.41 -3.30
N GLY A 28 4.72 -0.90 -4.13
CA GLY A 28 5.30 -1.68 -5.22
C GLY A 28 6.38 -2.59 -4.68
N ILE A 29 6.36 -3.87 -5.04
CA ILE A 29 7.29 -4.89 -4.55
C ILE A 29 8.09 -5.44 -5.71
N ASP A 30 9.42 -5.40 -5.59
CA ASP A 30 10.36 -6.22 -6.36
C ASP A 30 10.75 -7.41 -5.48
N ALA A 31 10.27 -8.59 -5.87
CA ALA A 31 10.38 -9.83 -5.13
C ALA A 31 11.50 -10.74 -5.66
N ASN A 32 12.00 -10.49 -6.87
CA ASN A 32 13.05 -11.30 -7.50
C ASN A 32 14.43 -10.59 -7.57
N GLY A 33 14.47 -9.30 -7.25
CA GLY A 33 15.67 -8.47 -7.21
C GLY A 33 16.15 -7.99 -8.59
N ASP A 34 15.30 -8.00 -9.62
CA ASP A 34 15.64 -7.56 -10.97
C ASP A 34 15.48 -6.05 -11.20
N GLY A 35 14.99 -5.32 -10.18
CA GLY A 35 14.77 -3.88 -10.21
C GLY A 35 13.46 -3.46 -10.89
N ALA A 36 12.64 -4.39 -11.38
CA ALA A 36 11.28 -4.15 -11.82
C ALA A 36 10.29 -4.56 -10.72
N LEU A 37 9.19 -3.82 -10.60
CA LEU A 37 8.14 -4.15 -9.64
C LEU A 37 7.32 -5.34 -10.16
N ASP A 38 7.17 -6.38 -9.34
CA ASP A 38 6.45 -7.63 -9.62
C ASP A 38 4.97 -7.57 -9.24
N LEU A 39 4.65 -6.83 -8.18
CA LEU A 39 3.29 -6.63 -7.65
C LEU A 39 3.12 -5.24 -7.06
N PHE A 40 1.88 -4.78 -7.03
CA PHE A 40 1.46 -3.62 -6.24
C PHE A 40 0.46 -4.07 -5.19
N ILE A 41 0.66 -3.70 -3.93
CA ILE A 41 -0.25 -4.00 -2.83
C ILE A 41 -0.68 -2.67 -2.21
N GLY A 42 -1.96 -2.48 -1.92
CA GLY A 42 -2.39 -1.14 -1.51
C GLY A 42 -3.85 -0.98 -1.15
N VAL A 43 -4.19 0.25 -0.79
CA VAL A 43 -5.55 0.73 -0.57
C VAL A 43 -5.91 1.67 -1.71
N ASP A 44 -6.99 1.38 -2.42
CA ASP A 44 -7.55 2.27 -3.45
C ASP A 44 -8.94 2.71 -3.04
N ASN A 45 -9.03 3.97 -2.60
CA ASN A 45 -10.26 4.69 -2.30
C ASN A 45 -10.46 5.88 -3.26
N SER A 46 -9.68 5.95 -4.35
CA SER A 46 -9.69 7.07 -5.31
C SER A 46 -10.91 7.07 -6.23
N GLY A 47 -11.57 5.92 -6.37
CA GLY A 47 -12.75 5.74 -7.21
C GLY A 47 -14.04 5.48 -6.42
N SER A 48 -15.01 4.86 -7.08
CA SER A 48 -16.34 4.55 -6.50
C SER A 48 -16.35 3.34 -5.56
N SER A 49 -15.26 2.60 -5.45
CA SER A 49 -15.21 1.35 -4.68
C SER A 49 -13.91 1.24 -3.91
N ASN A 50 -14.02 1.43 -2.61
CA ASN A 50 -12.92 1.29 -1.65
C ASN A 50 -12.49 -0.16 -1.55
N LYS A 51 -11.20 -0.44 -1.72
CA LYS A 51 -10.66 -1.80 -1.57
C LYS A 51 -9.21 -1.79 -1.08
N ILE A 52 -8.83 -2.87 -0.39
CA ILE A 52 -7.44 -3.32 -0.37
C ILE A 52 -7.26 -4.25 -1.56
N GLY A 53 -6.13 -4.20 -2.23
CA GLY A 53 -5.88 -5.10 -3.35
C GLY A 53 -4.43 -5.50 -3.55
N ILE A 54 -4.28 -6.51 -4.40
CA ILE A 54 -3.03 -6.95 -5.01
C ILE A 54 -3.22 -6.81 -6.51
N TRP A 55 -2.36 -6.03 -7.16
CA TRP A 55 -2.42 -5.74 -8.59
C TRP A 55 -1.17 -6.25 -9.30
N SER A 56 -1.37 -6.65 -10.56
CA SER A 56 -0.25 -6.85 -11.46
C SER A 56 0.29 -5.50 -11.94
N PRO A 57 1.61 -5.41 -12.18
CA PRO A 57 2.19 -4.39 -13.04
C PRO A 57 1.52 -4.41 -14.42
N GLY A 58 1.38 -3.22 -15.01
CA GLY A 58 0.93 -3.05 -16.39
C GLY A 58 2.06 -3.25 -17.40
N SER A 59 1.90 -2.69 -18.60
CA SER A 59 2.84 -2.86 -19.72
C SER A 59 4.11 -1.99 -19.65
N GLY A 60 4.22 -1.10 -18.67
CA GLY A 60 5.40 -0.29 -18.42
C GLY A 60 6.59 -1.11 -17.94
N ALA A 61 7.78 -0.50 -17.96
CA ALA A 61 8.99 -1.15 -17.45
C ALA A 61 8.95 -1.32 -15.92
N ASN A 62 8.26 -0.41 -15.21
CA ASN A 62 8.14 -0.41 -13.75
C ASN A 62 9.50 -0.42 -13.02
N THR A 63 10.52 0.19 -13.61
CA THR A 63 11.87 0.34 -13.02
C THR A 63 12.12 1.77 -12.48
N SER A 64 11.14 2.65 -12.62
CA SER A 64 11.19 4.04 -12.15
C SER A 64 9.77 4.63 -12.06
N PRO A 65 9.55 5.70 -11.26
CA PRO A 65 8.21 6.28 -11.08
C PRO A 65 7.49 6.61 -12.39
N ASN A 66 8.18 7.26 -13.33
CA ASN A 66 7.62 7.67 -14.62
C ASN A 66 7.43 6.55 -15.64
N THR A 67 7.88 5.33 -15.34
CA THR A 67 7.64 4.14 -16.17
C THR A 67 6.64 3.18 -15.54
N THR A 68 6.04 3.58 -14.40
CA THR A 68 5.13 2.73 -13.66
C THR A 68 3.76 2.68 -14.32
N THR A 69 3.23 1.48 -14.47
CA THR A 69 1.86 1.24 -14.89
C THR A 69 1.28 0.12 -14.03
N ILE A 70 0.01 0.24 -13.66
CA ILE A 70 -0.70 -0.72 -12.81
C ILE A 70 -1.97 -1.13 -13.55
N VAL A 71 -2.21 -2.43 -13.67
CA VAL A 71 -3.47 -2.94 -14.25
C VAL A 71 -4.62 -2.51 -13.35
N SER A 72 -5.68 -1.92 -13.91
CA SER A 72 -6.77 -1.36 -13.08
C SER A 72 -7.54 -2.41 -12.27
N ALA A 73 -7.70 -3.62 -12.81
CA ALA A 73 -8.36 -4.72 -12.12
C ALA A 73 -7.37 -5.41 -11.16
N PRO A 74 -7.66 -5.50 -9.86
CA PRO A 74 -6.84 -6.27 -8.94
C PRO A 74 -6.90 -7.76 -9.24
N LEU A 75 -5.79 -8.46 -8.99
CA LEU A 75 -5.73 -9.92 -8.95
C LEU A 75 -6.52 -10.46 -7.75
N VAL A 76 -6.42 -9.77 -6.62
CA VAL A 76 -7.13 -10.08 -5.37
C VAL A 76 -7.62 -8.78 -4.75
N SER A 77 -8.86 -8.76 -4.26
CA SER A 77 -9.45 -7.59 -3.60
C SER A 77 -10.13 -7.96 -2.30
N TYR A 78 -10.03 -7.09 -1.30
CA TYR A 78 -10.70 -7.22 -0.01
C TYR A 78 -11.52 -5.97 0.28
N THR A 79 -12.73 -6.18 0.78
CA THR A 79 -13.55 -5.10 1.35
C THR A 79 -12.85 -4.52 2.58
N LEU A 80 -12.84 -3.19 2.70
CA LEU A 80 -12.31 -2.52 3.90
C LEU A 80 -13.21 -2.82 5.10
N THR A 81 -12.57 -3.25 6.18
CA THR A 81 -13.17 -3.47 7.49
C THR A 81 -12.23 -2.92 8.55
N ALA A 82 -12.73 -2.71 9.77
CA ALA A 82 -11.89 -2.30 10.89
C ALA A 82 -10.79 -3.32 11.25
N LEU A 83 -10.88 -4.57 10.76
CA LEU A 83 -9.91 -5.64 11.02
C LEU A 83 -8.70 -5.60 10.06
N ASN A 84 -8.90 -5.12 8.84
CA ASN A 84 -7.87 -5.13 7.79
C ASN A 84 -7.47 -3.73 7.30
N CYS A 85 -8.19 -2.68 7.69
CA CYS A 85 -7.88 -1.30 7.35
C CYS A 85 -8.27 -0.36 8.49
N ASN A 86 -7.38 0.55 8.85
CA ASN A 86 -7.61 1.54 9.89
C ASN A 86 -6.97 2.89 9.52
N TRP A 87 -7.74 3.96 9.72
CA TRP A 87 -7.31 5.35 9.56
C TRP A 87 -7.38 6.04 10.92
N SER A 88 -6.23 6.27 11.53
CA SER A 88 -6.15 6.78 12.92
C SER A 88 -5.28 8.02 13.01
N ALA A 89 -5.79 9.05 13.70
CA ALA A 89 -5.06 10.29 13.92
C ALA A 89 -3.74 10.01 14.68
N VAL A 90 -2.62 10.48 14.15
CA VAL A 90 -1.30 10.39 14.81
C VAL A 90 -1.36 11.10 16.16
N ASN A 91 -0.98 10.39 17.22
CA ASN A 91 -0.93 10.91 18.58
C ASN A 91 0.03 10.08 19.44
N THR A 92 0.36 10.58 20.63
CA THR A 92 1.31 9.93 21.55
C THR A 92 0.86 8.59 22.11
N THR A 93 -0.41 8.21 21.98
CA THR A 93 -0.90 6.88 22.39
C THR A 93 -0.53 5.81 21.38
N ILE A 94 -0.62 6.12 20.08
CA ILE A 94 -0.37 5.16 18.99
C ILE A 94 1.03 5.26 18.37
N ASP A 95 1.71 6.40 18.58
CA ASP A 95 3.13 6.63 18.30
C ASP A 95 3.73 7.47 19.45
N PRO A 96 4.21 6.83 20.53
CA PRO A 96 4.77 7.53 21.68
C PRO A 96 5.98 8.41 21.36
N THR A 97 6.66 8.16 20.24
CA THR A 97 7.85 8.90 19.84
C THR A 97 7.53 10.20 19.09
N VAL A 98 6.26 10.40 18.70
CA VAL A 98 5.85 11.57 17.90
C VAL A 98 5.98 12.90 18.64
N GLY A 99 5.89 12.91 19.98
CA GLY A 99 5.87 14.12 20.78
C GLY A 99 4.77 15.09 20.32
N THR A 100 5.15 16.32 19.96
CA THR A 100 4.24 17.34 19.42
C THR A 100 4.21 17.39 17.89
N ALA A 101 5.01 16.57 17.20
CA ALA A 101 5.12 16.58 15.74
C ALA A 101 4.00 15.76 15.11
N THR A 102 2.73 16.08 15.39
CA THR A 102 1.55 15.37 14.88
C THR A 102 1.04 15.91 13.54
N ASP A 103 1.63 17.00 13.06
CA ASP A 103 1.42 17.64 11.76
C ASP A 103 2.81 17.90 11.15
N LEU A 104 3.25 17.05 10.22
CA LEU A 104 4.59 17.19 9.62
C LEU A 104 4.64 18.19 8.47
N ASN A 105 3.53 18.39 7.77
CA ASN A 105 3.49 19.31 6.62
C ASN A 105 3.19 20.76 7.04
N GLY A 106 2.76 20.97 8.29
CA GLY A 106 2.51 22.28 8.89
C GLY A 106 1.22 22.94 8.38
N ASP A 107 0.27 22.16 7.86
CA ASP A 107 -0.97 22.70 7.30
C ASP A 107 -2.07 22.97 8.35
N GLY A 108 -1.77 22.73 9.63
CA GLY A 108 -2.68 22.92 10.76
C GLY A 108 -3.65 21.77 10.96
N LYS A 109 -3.51 20.65 10.23
CA LYS A 109 -4.30 19.44 10.39
C LYS A 109 -3.43 18.31 10.91
N ASN A 110 -4.03 17.48 11.75
CA ASN A 110 -3.33 16.33 12.29
C ASN A 110 -3.07 15.29 11.19
N ASP A 111 -1.87 14.72 11.14
CA ASP A 111 -1.56 13.57 10.30
C ASP A 111 -2.30 12.33 10.79
N TYR A 112 -2.35 11.32 9.93
CA TYR A 112 -3.00 10.04 10.19
C TYR A 112 -2.11 8.87 9.79
N PHE A 113 -2.23 7.77 10.50
CA PHE A 113 -1.72 6.48 10.05
C PHE A 113 -2.80 5.75 9.25
N LEU A 114 -2.49 5.42 8.00
CA LEU A 114 -3.17 4.36 7.26
C LEU A 114 -2.49 3.04 7.60
N THR A 115 -3.20 2.18 8.32
CA THR A 115 -2.75 0.81 8.60
C THR A 115 -3.61 -0.17 7.81
N PHE A 116 -3.00 -1.09 7.08
CA PHE A 116 -3.73 -2.15 6.40
C PHE A 116 -2.92 -3.45 6.34
N THR A 117 -3.64 -4.57 6.15
CA THR A 117 -3.03 -5.90 6.09
C THR A 117 -3.53 -6.70 4.89
N VAL A 118 -2.68 -7.57 4.38
CA VAL A 118 -3.02 -8.58 3.37
C VAL A 118 -2.50 -9.96 3.82
N PRO A 119 -3.26 -11.05 3.60
CA PRO A 119 -2.75 -12.40 3.81
C PRO A 119 -1.48 -12.66 2.99
N PHE A 120 -0.41 -13.12 3.64
CA PHE A 120 0.85 -13.36 2.93
C PHE A 120 0.70 -14.49 1.90
N ALA A 121 -0.13 -15.50 2.18
CA ALA A 121 -0.44 -16.57 1.26
C ALA A 121 -0.96 -16.07 -0.11
N ASP A 122 -1.78 -15.02 -0.12
CA ASP A 122 -2.31 -14.48 -1.37
C ASP A 122 -1.22 -13.78 -2.18
N VAL A 123 -0.28 -13.11 -1.51
CA VAL A 123 0.91 -12.51 -2.14
C VAL A 123 1.80 -13.58 -2.75
N VAL A 124 2.10 -14.65 -1.99
CA VAL A 124 2.89 -15.79 -2.51
C VAL A 124 2.18 -16.44 -3.69
N ALA A 125 0.86 -16.62 -3.63
CA ALA A 125 0.11 -17.19 -4.74
C ALA A 125 0.24 -16.34 -6.02
N GLN A 126 0.16 -15.01 -5.90
CA GLN A 126 0.30 -14.11 -7.06
C GLN A 126 1.73 -14.05 -7.60
N LEU A 127 2.75 -14.10 -6.75
CA LEU A 127 4.15 -14.19 -7.18
C LEU A 127 4.47 -15.53 -7.86
N ASN A 128 3.95 -16.63 -7.30
CA ASN A 128 4.13 -17.97 -7.88
C ASN A 128 3.47 -18.08 -9.26
N ALA A 129 2.30 -17.45 -9.46
CA ALA A 129 1.66 -17.35 -10.77
C ALA A 129 2.52 -16.60 -11.81
N LYS A 130 3.50 -15.79 -11.37
CA LYS A 130 4.51 -15.12 -12.21
C LYS A 130 5.84 -15.89 -12.30
N GLY A 131 5.92 -17.09 -11.72
CA GLY A 131 7.14 -17.90 -11.68
C GLY A 131 8.15 -17.49 -10.60
N ILE A 132 7.74 -16.61 -9.68
CA ILE A 132 8.60 -16.11 -8.59
C ILE A 132 8.26 -16.89 -7.32
N THR A 133 9.24 -17.63 -6.80
CA THR A 133 9.09 -18.44 -5.59
C THR A 133 9.64 -17.69 -4.39
N VAL A 134 8.78 -17.44 -3.39
CA VAL A 134 9.14 -16.75 -2.15
C VAL A 134 8.56 -17.47 -0.95
N ASP A 135 9.16 -17.23 0.21
CA ASP A 135 8.65 -17.64 1.52
C ASP A 135 8.84 -16.52 2.56
N GLN A 136 8.53 -16.79 3.82
CA GLN A 136 8.66 -15.82 4.92
C GLN A 136 10.10 -15.29 5.15
N ASN A 137 11.12 -15.97 4.62
CA ASN A 137 12.52 -15.56 4.77
C ASN A 137 13.03 -14.82 3.52
N SER A 138 12.22 -14.75 2.47
CA SER A 138 12.55 -14.01 1.26
C SER A 138 12.59 -12.52 1.54
N THR A 139 13.60 -11.85 1.01
CA THR A 139 13.74 -10.40 1.12
C THR A 139 13.04 -9.74 -0.06
N PHE A 140 12.35 -8.63 0.21
CA PHE A 140 11.72 -7.81 -0.81
C PHE A 140 12.36 -6.43 -0.86
N SER A 141 12.54 -5.90 -2.05
CA SER A 141 12.71 -4.48 -2.29
C SER A 141 11.33 -3.86 -2.48
N TYR A 142 11.10 -2.66 -1.96
CA TYR A 142 9.80 -2.02 -2.10
C TYR A 142 9.89 -0.50 -2.25
N VAL A 143 8.86 0.05 -2.87
CA VAL A 143 8.61 1.49 -2.96
C VAL A 143 7.19 1.77 -2.46
N ILE A 144 7.00 2.93 -1.86
CA ILE A 144 5.68 3.37 -1.39
C ILE A 144 5.38 4.71 -2.04
N ALA A 145 4.19 4.84 -2.61
CA ALA A 145 3.70 6.11 -3.12
C ALA A 145 2.18 6.22 -2.95
N THR A 146 1.74 7.46 -2.76
CA THR A 146 0.35 7.84 -2.95
C THR A 146 0.13 8.29 -4.39
N ALA A 147 -1.09 8.13 -4.89
CA ALA A 147 -1.48 8.56 -6.22
C ALA A 147 -2.92 9.06 -6.23
N THR A 148 -3.19 10.07 -7.06
CA THR A 148 -4.56 10.50 -7.36
C THR A 148 -5.28 9.52 -8.28
N GLN A 149 -4.52 8.76 -9.08
CA GLN A 149 -5.05 7.75 -10.01
C GLN A 149 -4.47 6.38 -9.70
N ALA A 150 -5.33 5.35 -9.63
CA ALA A 150 -4.95 3.99 -9.29
C ALA A 150 -4.27 3.20 -10.44
N ASN A 151 -3.54 3.86 -11.34
CA ASN A 151 -2.95 3.26 -12.54
C ASN A 151 -1.45 3.51 -12.71
N SER A 152 -0.84 4.37 -11.89
CA SER A 152 0.60 4.67 -11.91
C SER A 152 1.02 5.38 -10.61
N LEU A 153 2.33 5.50 -10.39
CA LEU A 153 2.92 6.20 -9.24
C LEU A 153 3.50 7.59 -9.63
N ASN A 154 3.00 8.21 -10.69
CA ASN A 154 3.51 9.50 -11.24
C ASN A 154 3.28 10.69 -10.30
#